data_AF-A0A833XIQ3-F1
#
_entry.id   AF-A0A833XIQ3-F1
#
_cell.length_a   1.000
_cell.length_b   1.000
_cell.length_c   1.000
_cell.angle_alpha   90.00
_cell.angle_beta   90.00
_cell.angle_gamma   90.00
#
_symmetry.space_group_name_H-M   'P 1'
#
loop_
_entity.id
_entity.type
_entity.pdbx_description
1 polymer ?
#
loop_
_entity_poly.entity_id
_entity_poly.type
_entity_poly.pdbx_seq_one_letter_code
_entity_poly.pdbx_strand_id
1 'polypeptide(L)'
;MYSASSYAFAQAVIELPYGFVQAAVYVVIVYSMIGFEWTAAKFFWYIFFTYFTLMYYTYFGMKSVALTPNHKIASVVSIAFHALWNLFSGFTIPGPRIPSYMVEMVLLGMSNGLDHVWIGCFPVWRCKGHA
;
A
#
# COMPACT_ATOMS: atom_id res chain seq x y z
N MET A 1 7.77 -23.36 25.70
CA MET A 1 7.26 -22.07 25.21
C MET A 1 6.84 -22.27 23.75
N TYR A 2 5.65 -21.80 23.34
CA TYR A 2 5.15 -21.99 21.96
C TYR A 2 6.17 -21.48 20.94
N SER A 3 6.30 -22.19 19.81
CA SER A 3 7.26 -21.84 18.76
C SER A 3 6.98 -20.43 18.24
N ALA A 4 8.02 -19.62 18.03
CA ALA A 4 7.90 -18.26 17.49
C ALA A 4 7.14 -18.22 16.15
N SER A 5 7.20 -19.31 15.36
CA SER A 5 6.45 -19.45 14.12
C SER A 5 4.94 -19.53 14.33
N SER A 6 4.47 -20.16 15.41
CA SER A 6 3.04 -20.26 15.72
C SER A 6 2.44 -18.92 16.17
N TYR A 7 3.21 -18.11 16.89
CA TYR A 7 2.81 -16.77 17.30
C TYR A 7 2.73 -15.81 16.11
N ALA A 8 3.74 -15.84 15.22
CA ALA A 8 3.74 -15.03 14.01
C ALA A 8 2.56 -15.35 13.09
N PHE A 9 2.16 -16.62 13.00
CA PHE A 9 1.01 -17.04 12.20
C PHE A 9 -0.31 -16.55 12.79
N ALA A 10 -0.50 -16.68 14.11
CA ALA A 10 -1.69 -16.18 14.79
C ALA A 10 -1.84 -14.65 14.64
N GLN A 11 -0.73 -13.92 14.75
CA GLN A 11 -0.72 -12.47 14.54
C GLN A 11 -1.02 -12.08 13.09
N ALA A 12 -0.55 -12.84 12.10
CA ALA A 12 -0.92 -12.57 10.71
C ALA A 12 -2.43 -12.78 10.46
N VAL A 13 -3.01 -13.85 11.02
CA VAL A 13 -4.42 -14.20 10.81
C VAL A 13 -5.36 -13.18 11.44
N ILE A 14 -5.02 -12.62 12.61
CA ILE A 14 -5.87 -11.62 13.26
C ILE A 14 -5.87 -10.29 12.49
N GLU A 15 -4.80 -9.94 11.79
CA GLU A 15 -4.74 -8.68 11.05
C GLU A 15 -5.45 -8.68 9.70
N LEU A 16 -5.72 -9.86 9.14
CA LEU A 16 -6.52 -10.00 7.92
C LEU A 16 -7.92 -9.36 8.03
N PRO A 17 -8.75 -9.69 9.04
CA PRO A 17 -10.08 -9.09 9.19
C PRO A 17 -10.02 -7.61 9.61
N TYR A 18 -9.08 -7.21 10.47
CA TYR A 18 -8.93 -5.80 10.87
C TYR A 18 -8.56 -4.92 9.68
N GLY A 19 -7.61 -5.36 8.85
CA GLY A 19 -7.25 -4.68 7.61
C GLY A 19 -8.42 -4.59 6.63
N PHE A 20 -9.31 -5.59 6.60
CA PHE A 20 -10.46 -5.60 5.69
C PHE A 20 -11.51 -4.56 6.10
N VAL A 21 -11.85 -4.51 7.40
CA VAL A 21 -12.79 -3.51 7.92
C VAL A 21 -12.23 -2.10 7.74
N GLN A 22 -10.95 -1.89 8.03
CA GLN A 22 -10.29 -0.60 7.84
C GLN A 22 -10.29 -0.15 6.38
N ALA A 23 -9.94 -1.05 5.44
CA ALA A 23 -9.96 -0.76 4.02
C ALA A 23 -11.37 -0.44 3.52
N ALA A 24 -12.38 -1.18 3.98
CA ALA A 24 -13.77 -0.95 3.60
C ALA A 24 -14.27 0.44 4.06
N VAL A 25 -14.01 0.81 5.32
CA VAL A 25 -14.40 2.13 5.85
C VAL A 25 -13.69 3.25 5.09
N TYR A 26 -12.38 3.11 4.86
CA TYR A 26 -11.59 4.10 4.13
C TYR A 26 -12.10 4.30 2.70
N VAL A 27 -12.37 3.20 1.98
CA VAL A 27 -12.86 3.24 0.60
C VAL A 27 -14.22 3.91 0.50
N VAL A 28 -15.16 3.61 1.39
CA VAL A 28 -16.50 4.22 1.38
C VAL A 28 -16.42 5.74 1.55
N ILE A 29 -15.57 6.21 2.46
CA ILE A 29 -15.39 7.65 2.70
C ILE A 29 -14.73 8.31 1.48
N VAL A 30 -13.59 7.79 1.02
CA VAL A 30 -12.83 8.43 -0.07
C VAL A 30 -13.58 8.38 -1.40
N TYR A 31 -14.28 7.29 -1.68
CA TYR A 31 -15.07 7.15 -2.90
C TYR A 31 -16.25 8.13 -2.96
N SER A 32 -16.90 8.39 -1.81
CA SER A 32 -17.95 9.40 -1.72
C SER A 32 -17.43 10.84 -1.86
N MET A 33 -16.21 11.13 -1.38
CA MET A 33 -15.62 12.47 -1.45
C MET A 33 -15.11 12.85 -2.86
N ILE A 34 -14.61 11.89 -3.64
CA ILE A 34 -14.04 12.17 -4.98
C ILE A 34 -15.14 12.30 -6.05
N GLY A 35 -16.34 11.76 -5.80
CA GLY A 35 -17.46 11.86 -6.74
C GLY A 35 -17.27 11.00 -8.00
N PHE A 36 -16.66 9.82 -7.86
CA PHE A 36 -16.54 8.86 -8.96
C PHE A 36 -17.91 8.33 -9.42
N GLU A 37 -17.99 7.87 -10.67
CA GLU A 37 -19.18 7.17 -11.14
C GLU A 37 -19.45 5.91 -10.32
N TRP A 38 -20.63 5.82 -9.71
CA TRP A 38 -21.12 4.70 -8.89
C TRP A 38 -21.33 3.43 -9.72
N THR A 39 -20.26 2.84 -10.23
CA THR A 39 -20.26 1.54 -10.89
C THR A 39 -19.70 0.47 -9.94
N ALA A 40 -20.44 -0.61 -9.70
CA ALA A 40 -20.02 -1.66 -8.76
C ALA A 40 -18.66 -2.28 -9.13
N ALA A 41 -18.39 -2.49 -10.42
CA ALA A 41 -17.11 -3.02 -10.90
C ALA A 41 -15.91 -2.12 -10.52
N LYS A 42 -16.08 -0.79 -10.63
CA LYS A 42 -15.11 0.20 -10.19
C LYS A 42 -15.01 0.18 -8.66
N PHE A 43 -16.10 0.20 -7.92
CA PHE A 43 -16.02 0.12 -6.46
C PHE A 43 -15.25 -1.13 -5.95
N PHE A 44 -15.52 -2.31 -6.52
CA PHE A 44 -14.84 -3.56 -6.16
C PHE A 44 -13.35 -3.59 -6.53
N TRP A 45 -12.97 -3.02 -7.68
CA TRP A 45 -11.56 -2.92 -8.03
C TRP A 45 -10.80 -1.97 -7.09
N TYR A 46 -11.43 -0.86 -6.69
CA TYR A 46 -10.83 0.11 -5.79
C TYR A 46 -10.60 -0.48 -4.38
N ILE A 47 -11.61 -1.15 -3.81
CA ILE A 47 -11.46 -1.82 -2.50
C ILE A 47 -10.41 -2.93 -2.52
N PHE A 48 -10.32 -3.69 -3.63
CA PHE A 48 -9.32 -4.74 -3.78
C PHE A 48 -7.90 -4.14 -3.74
N PHE A 49 -7.60 -3.16 -4.60
CA PHE A 49 -6.27 -2.55 -4.61
C PHE A 49 -5.90 -1.89 -3.29
N THR A 50 -6.84 -1.15 -2.68
CA THR A 50 -6.58 -0.48 -1.40
C THR A 50 -6.38 -1.47 -0.24
N TYR A 51 -7.09 -2.60 -0.23
CA TYR A 51 -6.88 -3.64 0.78
C TYR A 51 -5.50 -4.28 0.68
N PHE A 52 -5.06 -4.65 -0.53
CA PHE A 52 -3.75 -5.27 -0.73
C PHE A 52 -2.59 -4.33 -0.41
N THR A 53 -2.69 -3.04 -0.74
CA THR A 53 -1.65 -2.06 -0.41
C THR A 53 -1.57 -1.81 1.10
N LEU A 54 -2.70 -1.65 1.79
CA LEU A 54 -2.73 -1.51 3.26
C LEU A 54 -2.11 -2.72 3.96
N MET A 55 -2.45 -3.92 3.49
CA MET A 55 -1.92 -5.15 4.06
C MET A 55 -0.40 -5.29 3.88
N TYR A 56 0.12 -4.87 2.72
CA TYR A 56 1.55 -4.83 2.46
C TYR A 56 2.29 -3.92 3.45
N TYR A 57 1.77 -2.71 3.69
CA TYR A 57 2.38 -1.76 4.63
C TYR A 57 2.35 -2.27 6.08
N THR A 58 1.24 -2.86 6.53
CA THR A 58 1.11 -3.39 7.90
C THR A 58 2.09 -4.53 8.16
N TYR A 59 2.20 -5.49 7.24
CA TYR A 59 3.16 -6.59 7.39
C TYR A 59 4.60 -6.13 7.28
N PHE A 60 4.89 -5.13 6.44
CA PHE A 60 6.22 -4.54 6.36
C PHE A 60 6.62 -3.87 7.68
N GLY A 61 5.71 -3.11 8.30
CA GLY A 61 5.93 -2.48 9.61
C GLY A 61 6.14 -3.50 10.74
N MET A 62 5.42 -4.63 10.73
CA MET A 62 5.64 -5.68 11.73
C MET A 62 7.00 -6.39 11.54
N LYS A 63 7.42 -6.59 10.28
CA LYS A 63 8.73 -7.18 9.97
C LYS A 63 9.90 -6.27 10.32
N SER A 64 9.76 -4.96 10.12
CA SER A 64 10.82 -3.99 10.45
C SER A 64 11.06 -3.90 11.97
N VAL A 65 10.00 -4.04 12.77
CA VAL A 65 10.09 -4.11 14.24
C VAL A 65 10.74 -5.41 14.70
N ALA A 66 10.45 -6.55 14.06
CA ALA A 66 11.06 -7.83 14.41
C ALA A 66 12.57 -7.90 14.10
N LEU A 67 13.03 -7.18 13.08
CA LEU A 67 14.45 -7.14 12.69
C LEU A 67 15.30 -6.22 13.58
N THR A 68 14.68 -5.30 14.32
CA THR A 68 15.39 -4.25 15.04
C THR A 68 15.24 -4.44 16.56
N PRO A 69 16.32 -4.41 17.35
CA PRO A 69 16.25 -4.61 18.81
C PRO A 69 15.61 -3.43 19.58
N ASN A 70 15.30 -2.32 18.91
CA ASN A 70 14.76 -1.11 19.54
C ASN A 70 13.61 -0.49 18.71
N HIS A 71 12.47 -0.27 19.35
CA HIS A 71 11.27 0.32 18.75
C HIS A 71 11.52 1.72 18.14
N LYS A 72 12.40 2.53 18.73
CA LYS A 72 12.74 3.86 18.19
C LYS A 72 13.48 3.79 16.85
N ILE A 73 14.32 2.77 16.68
CA ILE A 73 15.08 2.58 15.44
C ILE A 73 14.16 1.97 14.39
N ALA A 74 13.29 1.03 14.79
CA ALA A 74 12.31 0.42 13.89
C ALA A 74 11.35 1.44 13.27
N SER A 75 10.87 2.42 14.04
CA SER A 75 9.99 3.47 13.52
C SER A 75 10.71 4.38 12.52
N VAL A 76 11.94 4.79 12.82
CA VAL A 76 12.76 5.63 11.93
C VAL A 76 13.06 4.90 10.61
N VAL A 77 13.46 3.62 10.67
CA VAL A 77 13.74 2.81 9.48
C VAL A 77 12.47 2.61 8.63
N SER A 78 11.33 2.35 9.28
CA SER A 78 10.05 2.18 8.58
C SER A 78 9.65 3.47 7.85
N ILE A 79 9.68 4.61 8.54
CA ILE A 79 9.29 5.91 7.96
C ILE A 79 10.24 6.31 6.82
N ALA A 80 11.54 6.11 6.98
CA ALA A 80 12.52 6.40 5.94
C ALA A 80 12.27 5.54 4.68
N PHE A 81 11.97 4.26 4.85
CA PHE A 81 11.66 3.36 3.74
C PHE A 81 10.33 3.72 3.04
N HIS A 82 9.28 4.07 3.81
CA HIS A 82 8.02 4.52 3.24
C HIS A 82 8.16 5.87 2.50
N ALA A 83 8.99 6.79 3.01
CA ALA A 83 9.27 8.06 2.33
C ALA A 83 9.99 7.84 0.99
N LEU A 84 10.93 6.88 0.94
CA LEU A 84 11.60 6.46 -0.28
C LEU A 84 10.58 5.89 -1.29
N TRP A 85 9.65 5.05 -0.84
CA TRP A 85 8.59 4.51 -1.69
C TRP A 85 7.69 5.62 -2.27
N ASN A 86 7.32 6.59 -1.45
CA ASN A 86 6.52 7.74 -1.87
C ASN A 86 7.25 8.61 -2.92
N LEU A 87 8.57 8.76 -2.81
CA LEU A 87 9.37 9.54 -3.76
C LEU A 87 9.40 8.93 -5.17
N PHE A 88 9.44 7.60 -5.25
CA PHE A 88 9.47 6.84 -6.51
C PHE A 88 8.09 6.49 -7.08
N SER A 89 7.00 6.79 -6.37
CA SER A 89 5.62 6.55 -6.80
C SER A 89 5.17 7.38 -8.03
N GLY A 90 6.07 8.18 -8.62
CA GLY A 90 5.80 8.96 -9.83
C GLY A 90 5.03 10.26 -9.60
N PHE A 91 4.60 10.56 -8.36
CA PHE A 91 3.90 11.80 -7.99
C PHE A 91 4.88 12.97 -7.70
N THR A 92 5.93 12.73 -6.93
CA THR A 92 6.91 13.77 -6.55
C THR A 92 8.03 13.95 -7.59
N ILE A 93 8.45 12.86 -8.24
CA ILE A 93 9.44 12.88 -9.32
C ILE A 93 8.80 12.29 -10.57
N PRO A 94 8.72 13.03 -11.69
CA PRO A 94 8.23 12.49 -12.96
C PRO A 94 9.09 11.30 -13.41
N GLY A 95 8.43 10.16 -13.69
CA GLY A 95 9.03 8.89 -14.11
C GLY A 95 10.18 8.94 -15.13
N PRO A 96 10.22 9.82 -16.14
CA PRO A 96 11.29 9.81 -17.14
C PRO A 96 12.68 10.27 -16.64
N ARG A 97 12.82 10.72 -15.38
CA ARG A 97 14.12 11.16 -14.82
C ARG A 97 14.65 10.24 -13.70
N ILE A 98 13.96 9.14 -13.41
CA ILE A 98 14.38 8.24 -12.34
C ILE A 98 15.47 7.30 -12.87
N PRO A 99 16.68 7.28 -12.28
CA PRO A 99 17.72 6.34 -12.68
C PRO A 99 17.29 4.90 -12.40
N SER A 100 17.43 4.02 -13.40
CA SER A 100 16.95 2.62 -13.39
C SER A 100 17.50 1.77 -12.24
N TYR A 101 18.72 2.04 -11.77
CA TYR A 101 19.34 1.30 -10.67
C TYR A 101 18.74 1.60 -9.28
N MET A 102 18.18 2.81 -9.07
CA MET A 102 17.49 3.15 -7.82
C MET A 102 16.10 2.50 -7.74
N VAL A 103 15.49 2.26 -8.91
CA VAL A 103 14.24 1.49 -9.02
C VAL A 103 14.49 0.02 -8.66
N GLU A 104 15.63 -0.57 -9.04
CA GLU A 104 15.98 -1.96 -8.68
C GLU A 104 16.22 -2.20 -7.18
N MET A 105 16.81 -1.25 -6.46
CA MET A 105 16.95 -1.36 -4.99
C MET A 105 15.59 -1.32 -4.27
N VAL A 106 14.62 -0.59 -4.83
CA VAL A 106 13.23 -0.52 -4.35
C VAL A 106 12.45 -1.78 -4.78
N LEU A 107 12.76 -2.36 -5.94
CA LEU A 107 12.13 -3.58 -6.49
C LEU A 107 12.33 -4.85 -5.65
N LEU A 108 13.40 -4.95 -4.85
CA LEU A 108 13.56 -6.04 -3.88
C LEU A 108 12.48 -6.01 -2.76
N GLY A 109 11.71 -4.93 -2.67
CA GLY A 109 10.49 -4.82 -1.87
C GLY A 109 9.26 -4.50 -2.72
N MET A 110 8.93 -5.32 -3.72
CA MET A 110 7.66 -5.37 -4.48
C MET A 110 6.64 -4.23 -4.25
N SER A 111 6.54 -3.30 -5.19
CA SER A 111 5.26 -2.65 -5.53
C SER A 111 5.21 -1.99 -6.94
N ASN A 112 6.24 -2.14 -7.81
CA ASN A 112 6.15 -1.62 -9.18
C ASN A 112 4.99 -2.22 -10.01
N GLY A 113 4.58 -3.46 -9.76
CA GLY A 113 3.43 -4.07 -10.48
C GLY A 113 2.10 -3.45 -10.07
N LEU A 114 1.87 -3.24 -8.78
CA LEU A 114 0.64 -2.64 -8.28
C LEU A 114 0.61 -1.14 -8.55
N ASP A 115 1.73 -0.43 -8.42
CA ASP A 115 1.83 1.00 -8.67
C ASP A 115 1.67 1.34 -10.16
N HIS A 116 2.29 0.57 -11.07
CA HIS A 116 2.08 0.75 -12.52
C HIS A 116 0.67 0.34 -12.95
N VAL A 117 0.07 -0.69 -12.34
CA VAL A 117 -1.36 -1.01 -12.57
C VAL A 117 -2.24 0.10 -12.02
N TRP A 118 -1.92 0.68 -10.87
CA TRP A 118 -2.68 1.76 -10.26
C TRP A 118 -2.60 3.05 -11.09
N ILE A 119 -1.40 3.47 -11.49
CA ILE A 119 -1.15 4.62 -12.38
C ILE A 119 -1.72 4.37 -13.78
N GLY A 120 -1.63 3.15 -14.31
CA GLY A 120 -2.22 2.74 -15.58
C GLY A 120 -3.75 2.63 -15.54
N CYS A 121 -4.33 2.47 -14.35
CA CYS A 121 -5.77 2.37 -14.12
C CYS A 121 -6.39 3.73 -13.73
N PHE A 122 -5.62 4.72 -13.27
CA PHE A 122 -6.05 6.13 -13.13
C PHE A 122 -6.90 6.68 -14.29
N PRO A 123 -6.57 6.43 -15.58
CA PRO A 123 -7.43 6.84 -16.68
C PRO A 123 -8.82 6.17 -16.71
N VAL A 124 -9.02 4.99 -16.08
CA VAL A 124 -10.33 4.33 -15.95
C VAL A 124 -11.23 4.98 -14.90
N TRP A 125 -10.63 5.69 -13.93
CA TRP A 125 -11.33 6.39 -12.85
C TRP A 125 -11.58 7.86 -13.17
N ARG A 126 -11.40 8.33 -14.41
CA ARG A 126 -11.68 9.74 -14.74
C ARG A 126 -13.10 10.08 -14.27
N CYS A 127 -13.21 11.13 -13.42
CA CYS A 127 -14.50 11.69 -13.04
C CYS A 127 -15.32 11.98 -14.30
N LYS A 128 -16.64 11.86 -14.21
CA LYS A 128 -17.55 12.20 -15.30
C LYS A 128 -17.11 13.56 -15.84
N GLY A 129 -16.71 13.61 -17.12
CA GLY A 129 -16.33 14.85 -17.76
C GLY A 129 -17.54 15.77 -17.76
N HIS A 130 -17.60 16.68 -16.79
CA HIS A 130 -18.46 17.83 -16.89
C HIS A 130 -17.75 18.79 -17.85
N ALA A 131 -18.31 18.88 -19.05
CA ALA A 131 -18.15 20.04 -19.91
C ALA A 131 -18.57 21.32 -19.16
#